data_AF-A0A6I9NSI4-F1
#
_entry.id   AF-A0A6I9NSI4-F1
#
_cell.length_a   1.000
_cell.length_b   1.000
_cell.length_c   1.000
_cell.angle_alpha   90.00
_cell.angle_beta   90.00
_cell.angle_gamma   90.00
#
_symmetry.space_group_name_H-M   'P 1'
#
loop_
_entity.id
_entity.type
_entity.pdbx_description
1 polymer ?
#
loop_
_entity_poly.entity_id
_entity_poly.type
_entity_poly.pdbx_seq_one_letter_code
_entity_poly.pdbx_strand_id
1 'polypeptide(L)'
;MMMMMMMMGVRGVFLLLPVFLLGLTIPSMATYVTELQVSFDNAEGQQFRSQGFNKIDLDLNKRAGGKFIYLWYKRGSVPITKVQVSFNDQQDVGLSNAGYTKIEKDLNSGAGGSWLYLWSVKGSGEFDTPIVDITVTAGNDAEMFGLGWERVACDLNRKAGGDWIHIWLKREAQTYICDVTVTDSFGSDHAHFRSGYIRVDEDTNRGAGGAFVFIWYRQTTDRRKALKDLQVSITDGQYQQYQQQNYQQVRVDLNEGNSGVLEYLWYKKQGTNNPIKAITLLPHKDLVADYDRRAGVTVIKKDLNTGNSGRYENLCFYQ
;
A
#
# COMPACT_ATOMS: atom_id res chain seq x y z
N MET A 1 -31.90 83.22 31.10
CA MET A 1 -33.10 83.83 30.51
C MET A 1 -32.86 84.01 29.02
N MET A 2 -33.23 83.03 28.20
CA MET A 2 -33.88 83.21 26.90
C MET A 2 -34.24 81.84 26.35
N MET A 3 -35.52 81.74 26.01
CA MET A 3 -36.25 80.60 25.49
C MET A 3 -36.64 80.96 24.06
N MET A 4 -36.47 80.07 23.08
CA MET A 4 -37.19 80.01 21.79
C MET A 4 -36.67 78.76 21.06
N MET A 5 -37.39 77.63 20.99
CA MET A 5 -38.66 77.32 20.32
C MET A 5 -38.52 77.02 18.81
N MET A 6 -38.70 75.73 18.50
CA MET A 6 -39.22 75.06 17.28
C MET A 6 -38.69 75.41 15.89
N MET A 7 -38.30 74.37 15.13
CA MET A 7 -39.07 73.94 13.95
C MET A 7 -38.71 72.52 13.48
N MET A 8 -39.74 71.73 13.21
CA MET A 8 -39.69 70.39 12.62
C MET A 8 -39.28 70.44 11.14
N GLY A 9 -38.46 69.48 10.71
CA GLY A 9 -38.17 69.21 9.31
C GLY A 9 -37.97 67.71 9.10
N VAL A 10 -38.99 67.03 8.60
CA VAL A 10 -38.93 65.62 8.18
C VAL A 10 -38.17 65.56 6.86
N ARG A 11 -37.04 64.85 6.83
CA ARG A 11 -36.41 64.37 5.60
C ARG A 11 -35.96 62.92 5.79
N GLY A 12 -36.58 62.03 5.04
CA GLY A 12 -36.21 60.62 4.97
C GLY A 12 -34.79 60.46 4.45
N VAL A 13 -34.06 59.53 5.06
CA VAL A 13 -32.77 59.05 4.56
C VAL A 13 -32.92 57.55 4.37
N PHE A 14 -32.76 57.13 3.12
CA PHE A 14 -32.66 55.75 2.67
C PHE A 14 -31.54 55.03 3.43
N LEU A 15 -31.87 53.98 4.16
CA LEU A 15 -30.91 53.00 4.68
C LEU A 15 -30.42 52.14 3.50
N LEU A 16 -29.21 52.42 3.03
CA LEU A 16 -28.44 51.48 2.21
C LEU A 16 -27.99 50.32 3.10
N LEU A 17 -28.66 49.17 2.98
CA LEU A 17 -28.18 47.92 3.53
C LEU A 17 -26.95 47.46 2.72
N PRO A 18 -25.82 47.10 3.37
CA PRO A 18 -24.69 46.54 2.65
C PRO A 18 -25.05 45.15 2.14
N VAL A 19 -24.90 44.96 0.83
CA VAL A 19 -24.92 43.64 0.19
C VAL A 19 -23.69 42.88 0.68
N PHE A 20 -23.88 42.00 1.67
CA PHE A 20 -22.86 41.01 2.02
C PHE A 20 -22.79 39.99 0.88
N LEU A 21 -21.79 40.16 0.01
CA LEU A 21 -21.39 39.13 -0.93
C LEU A 21 -20.78 37.99 -0.11
N LEU A 22 -21.59 36.97 0.20
CA LEU A 22 -21.09 35.69 0.71
C LEU A 22 -20.17 35.10 -0.36
N GLY A 23 -18.87 35.26 -0.17
CA GLY A 23 -17.87 34.55 -0.94
C GLY A 23 -18.04 33.06 -0.71
N LEU A 24 -18.72 32.40 -1.65
CA LEU A 24 -18.67 30.95 -1.78
C LEU A 24 -17.21 30.59 -2.06
N THR A 25 -16.47 30.23 -1.01
CA THR A 25 -15.23 29.49 -1.18
C THR A 25 -15.61 28.18 -1.86
N ILE A 26 -15.33 28.06 -3.16
CA ILE A 26 -15.40 26.79 -3.86
C ILE A 26 -14.41 25.88 -3.12
N PRO A 27 -14.86 24.80 -2.46
CA PRO A 27 -13.93 23.89 -1.82
C PRO A 27 -12.94 23.40 -2.88
N SER A 28 -11.65 23.52 -2.59
CA SER A 28 -10.60 22.88 -3.37
C SER A 28 -11.01 21.41 -3.55
N MET A 29 -11.37 21.01 -4.77
CA MET A 29 -11.64 19.61 -5.08
C MET A 29 -10.42 18.82 -4.64
N ALA A 30 -10.59 17.87 -3.71
CA ALA A 30 -9.51 17.00 -3.29
C ALA A 30 -8.91 16.32 -4.53
N THR A 31 -7.60 16.49 -4.73
CA THR A 31 -6.89 15.95 -5.89
C THR A 31 -6.22 14.64 -5.49
N TYR A 32 -6.77 13.53 -5.97
CA TYR A 32 -6.25 12.18 -5.72
C TYR A 32 -5.36 11.73 -6.86
N VAL A 33 -4.54 10.70 -6.66
CA VAL A 33 -3.91 9.95 -7.76
C VAL A 33 -5.01 9.20 -8.50
N THR A 34 -5.16 9.44 -9.81
CA THR A 34 -6.26 8.89 -10.61
C THR A 34 -5.81 8.03 -11.78
N GLU A 35 -4.56 8.17 -12.20
CA GLU A 35 -3.99 7.42 -13.33
C GLU A 35 -2.51 7.19 -13.08
N LEU A 36 -2.02 6.03 -13.53
CA LEU A 36 -0.62 5.65 -13.52
C LEU A 36 -0.19 5.32 -14.94
N GLN A 37 1.04 5.69 -15.30
CA GLN A 37 1.67 5.39 -16.59
C GLN A 37 3.14 5.04 -16.39
N VAL A 38 3.72 4.32 -17.35
CA VAL A 38 5.15 3.95 -17.34
C VAL A 38 5.78 4.35 -18.66
N SER A 39 6.96 4.98 -18.62
CA SER A 39 7.73 5.33 -19.82
C SER A 39 8.99 4.46 -19.93
N PHE A 40 9.32 4.03 -21.13
CA PHE A 40 10.57 3.34 -21.50
C PHE A 40 11.58 4.26 -22.19
N ASP A 41 11.14 5.44 -22.63
CA ASP A 41 11.98 6.41 -23.30
C ASP A 41 11.51 7.85 -23.06
N ASN A 42 12.31 8.79 -23.57
CA ASN A 42 12.04 10.21 -23.44
C ASN A 42 10.81 10.67 -24.23
N ALA A 43 10.49 10.06 -25.38
CA ALA A 43 9.36 10.48 -26.21
C ALA A 43 8.04 10.21 -25.48
N GLU A 44 7.89 9.02 -24.90
CA GLU A 44 6.76 8.69 -24.04
C GLU A 44 6.68 9.60 -22.81
N GLY A 45 7.82 9.88 -22.18
CA GLY A 45 7.88 10.81 -21.04
C GLY A 45 7.44 12.24 -21.40
N GLN A 46 7.80 12.74 -22.58
CA GLN A 46 7.33 14.05 -23.06
C GLN A 46 5.83 14.02 -23.36
N GLN A 47 5.33 12.93 -23.94
CA GLN A 47 3.90 12.73 -24.15
C GLN A 47 3.13 12.79 -22.83
N PHE A 48 3.53 12.00 -21.82
CA PHE A 48 2.86 12.00 -20.51
C PHE A 48 2.91 13.37 -19.82
N ARG A 49 4.06 14.06 -19.89
CA ARG A 49 4.19 15.44 -19.39
C ARG A 49 3.20 16.39 -20.06
N SER A 50 3.05 16.30 -21.38
CA SER A 50 2.10 17.12 -22.15
C SER A 50 0.63 16.85 -21.76
N GLN A 51 0.34 15.65 -21.27
CA GLN A 51 -0.97 15.22 -20.77
C GLN A 51 -1.22 15.53 -19.28
N GLY A 52 -0.27 16.20 -18.62
CA GLY A 52 -0.38 16.62 -17.22
C GLY A 52 0.01 15.55 -16.19
N PHE A 53 0.76 14.53 -16.59
CA PHE A 53 1.34 13.57 -15.65
C PHE A 53 2.58 14.14 -14.96
N ASN A 54 2.77 13.76 -13.71
CA ASN A 54 3.94 14.02 -12.89
C ASN A 54 4.87 12.81 -12.97
N LYS A 55 6.15 13.05 -13.26
CA LYS A 55 7.21 12.03 -13.26
C LYS A 55 7.67 11.77 -11.84
N ILE A 56 7.87 10.51 -11.47
CA ILE A 56 8.72 10.14 -10.34
C ILE A 56 10.14 9.95 -10.88
N ASP A 57 11.06 10.82 -10.46
CA ASP A 57 12.42 10.90 -11.04
C ASP A 57 13.37 9.88 -10.41
N LEU A 58 12.96 8.61 -10.46
CA LEU A 58 13.77 7.46 -10.07
C LEU A 58 13.61 6.37 -11.13
N ASP A 59 14.74 5.91 -11.66
CA ASP A 59 14.78 4.79 -12.59
C ASP A 59 14.39 3.49 -11.87
N LEU A 60 13.33 2.83 -12.32
CA LEU A 60 12.83 1.61 -11.69
C LEU A 60 13.80 0.42 -11.87
N ASN A 61 14.69 0.49 -12.86
CA ASN A 61 15.74 -0.50 -13.11
C ASN A 61 17.12 -0.09 -12.54
N LYS A 62 17.14 0.85 -11.58
CA LYS A 62 18.39 1.43 -11.08
C LYS A 62 19.36 0.33 -10.61
N ARG A 63 20.56 0.34 -11.19
CA ARG A 63 21.64 -0.65 -11.00
C ARG A 63 21.32 -2.10 -11.43
N ALA A 64 20.14 -2.38 -11.98
CA ALA A 64 19.82 -3.67 -12.59
C ALA A 64 20.27 -3.74 -14.06
N GLY A 65 20.43 -2.58 -14.70
CA GLY A 65 20.69 -2.48 -16.15
C GLY A 65 19.38 -2.48 -16.94
N GLY A 66 19.45 -2.63 -18.27
CA GLY A 66 18.26 -2.60 -19.12
C GLY A 66 17.76 -1.19 -19.46
N LYS A 67 16.45 -1.05 -19.68
CA LYS A 67 15.84 0.24 -20.03
C LYS A 67 15.78 1.16 -18.81
N PHE A 68 15.90 2.47 -19.04
CA PHE A 68 15.50 3.47 -18.05
C PHE A 68 13.98 3.53 -18.00
N ILE A 69 13.41 3.11 -16.87
CA ILE A 69 11.96 2.99 -16.70
C ILE A 69 11.53 3.99 -15.63
N TYR A 70 10.48 4.77 -15.90
CA TYR A 70 9.96 5.74 -14.94
C TYR A 70 8.46 5.58 -14.74
N LEU A 71 8.03 5.71 -13.48
CA LEU A 71 6.63 5.77 -13.10
C LEU A 71 6.12 7.22 -13.20
N TRP A 72 4.90 7.36 -13.71
CA TRP A 72 4.20 8.62 -13.86
C TRP A 72 2.82 8.52 -13.24
N TYR A 73 2.34 9.62 -12.65
CA TYR A 73 1.00 9.68 -12.09
C TYR A 73 0.29 10.99 -12.44
N LYS A 74 -1.03 10.93 -12.57
CA LYS A 74 -1.87 12.10 -12.77
C LYS A 74 -2.82 12.26 -11.60
N ARG A 75 -3.12 13.51 -11.24
CA ARG A 75 -4.10 13.83 -10.20
C ARG A 75 -5.45 14.27 -10.79
N GLY A 76 -6.53 13.97 -10.08
CA GLY A 76 -7.90 14.21 -10.51
C GLY A 76 -8.93 13.85 -9.44
N SER A 77 -10.19 13.65 -9.85
CA SER A 77 -11.32 13.45 -8.93
C SER A 77 -11.72 12.01 -8.65
N VAL A 78 -11.40 11.04 -9.53
CA VAL A 78 -11.80 9.63 -9.37
C VAL A 78 -10.58 8.79 -8.94
N PRO A 79 -10.41 8.54 -7.63
CA PRO A 79 -9.17 8.02 -7.06
C PRO A 79 -8.90 6.58 -7.45
N ILE A 80 -7.63 6.28 -7.70
CA ILE A 80 -7.10 4.93 -7.52
C ILE A 80 -7.06 4.66 -6.01
N THR A 81 -7.48 3.45 -5.63
CA THR A 81 -7.56 3.04 -4.22
C THR A 81 -6.69 1.82 -3.93
N LYS A 82 -6.22 1.08 -4.92
CA LYS A 82 -5.24 0.00 -4.71
C LYS A 82 -4.27 -0.08 -5.89
N VAL A 83 -3.03 -0.42 -5.59
CA VAL A 83 -1.96 -0.71 -6.55
C VAL A 83 -1.40 -2.09 -6.21
N GLN A 84 -1.18 -2.92 -7.23
CA GLN A 84 -0.63 -4.28 -7.11
C GLN A 84 0.43 -4.51 -8.19
N VAL A 85 1.32 -5.45 -7.96
CA VAL A 85 2.31 -5.91 -8.94
C VAL A 85 2.09 -7.39 -9.19
N SER A 86 2.07 -7.78 -10.46
CA SER A 86 2.13 -9.18 -10.85
C SER A 86 3.51 -9.54 -11.39
N PHE A 87 3.90 -10.80 -11.19
CA PHE A 87 5.16 -11.37 -11.66
C PHE A 87 4.99 -12.77 -12.28
N ASN A 88 3.76 -13.17 -12.54
CA ASN A 88 3.38 -14.36 -13.31
C ASN A 88 1.94 -14.23 -13.86
N ASP A 89 1.59 -15.04 -14.85
CA ASP A 89 0.31 -14.96 -15.56
C ASP A 89 -0.91 -15.32 -14.68
N GLN A 90 -0.75 -16.16 -13.66
CA GLN A 90 -1.87 -16.54 -12.79
C GLN A 90 -2.30 -15.36 -11.90
N GLN A 91 -1.35 -14.53 -11.47
CA GLN A 91 -1.66 -13.27 -10.79
C GLN A 91 -2.40 -12.29 -11.72
N ASP A 92 -2.01 -12.20 -13.00
CA ASP A 92 -2.68 -11.37 -14.01
C ASP A 92 -4.15 -11.76 -14.14
N VAL A 93 -4.45 -13.06 -14.19
CA VAL A 93 -5.83 -13.57 -14.26
C VAL A 93 -6.65 -13.13 -13.05
N GLY A 94 -6.11 -13.26 -11.84
CA GLY A 94 -6.80 -12.84 -10.60
C GLY A 94 -7.12 -11.34 -10.57
N LEU A 95 -6.15 -10.50 -10.93
CA LEU A 95 -6.27 -9.04 -10.97
C LEU A 95 -7.23 -8.57 -12.07
N SER A 96 -7.09 -9.12 -13.27
CA SER A 96 -7.98 -8.83 -14.41
C SER A 96 -9.43 -9.20 -14.09
N ASN A 97 -9.67 -10.39 -13.55
CA ASN A 97 -11.00 -10.82 -13.12
C ASN A 97 -11.56 -9.94 -12.00
N ALA A 98 -10.71 -9.34 -11.17
CA ALA A 98 -11.13 -8.39 -10.14
C ALA A 98 -11.39 -6.96 -10.66
N GLY A 99 -11.15 -6.69 -11.94
CA GLY A 99 -11.37 -5.37 -12.57
C GLY A 99 -10.22 -4.40 -12.42
N TYR A 100 -9.01 -4.87 -12.09
CA TYR A 100 -7.83 -4.03 -12.09
C TYR A 100 -7.40 -3.71 -13.52
N THR A 101 -6.86 -2.52 -13.73
CA THR A 101 -6.27 -2.07 -14.99
C THR A 101 -4.77 -2.32 -14.97
N LYS A 102 -4.27 -3.11 -15.92
CA LYS A 102 -2.85 -3.37 -16.17
C LYS A 102 -2.21 -2.24 -16.95
N ILE A 103 -0.97 -1.88 -16.62
CA ILE A 103 -0.08 -1.15 -17.53
C ILE A 103 0.74 -2.20 -18.28
N GLU A 104 0.57 -2.28 -19.61
CA GLU A 104 1.20 -3.27 -20.49
C GLU A 104 2.68 -2.95 -20.78
N LYS A 105 3.47 -2.79 -19.72
CA LYS A 105 4.90 -2.52 -19.76
C LYS A 105 5.60 -3.30 -18.66
N ASP A 106 6.48 -4.21 -19.08
CA ASP A 106 7.36 -4.93 -18.17
C ASP A 106 8.31 -3.96 -17.45
N LEU A 107 8.18 -3.86 -16.13
CA LEU A 107 8.99 -2.96 -15.31
C LEU A 107 10.45 -3.40 -15.18
N ASN A 108 10.81 -4.61 -15.63
CA ASN A 108 12.18 -5.12 -15.69
C ASN A 108 12.72 -5.20 -17.14
N SER A 109 12.10 -4.49 -18.09
CA SER A 109 12.43 -4.61 -19.51
C SER A 109 13.92 -4.37 -19.78
N GLY A 110 14.61 -5.41 -20.28
CA GLY A 110 16.04 -5.39 -20.62
C GLY A 110 16.99 -5.64 -19.44
N ALA A 111 16.49 -5.76 -18.20
CA ALA A 111 17.31 -6.00 -17.00
C ALA A 111 17.50 -7.50 -16.69
N GLY A 112 16.75 -8.39 -17.35
CA GLY A 112 16.93 -9.85 -17.23
C GLY A 112 16.28 -10.50 -15.99
N GLY A 113 15.35 -9.80 -15.33
CA GLY A 113 14.62 -10.29 -14.15
C GLY A 113 13.25 -10.93 -14.44
N SER A 114 12.42 -11.00 -13.40
CA SER A 114 11.00 -11.37 -13.51
C SER A 114 10.26 -10.33 -14.35
N TRP A 115 9.30 -10.78 -15.16
CA TRP A 115 8.41 -9.88 -15.89
C TRP A 115 7.46 -9.27 -14.87
N LEU A 116 7.46 -7.95 -14.71
CA LEU A 116 6.68 -7.28 -13.69
C LEU A 116 5.68 -6.32 -14.34
N TYR A 117 4.42 -6.37 -13.90
CA TYR A 117 3.40 -5.46 -14.39
C TYR A 117 2.69 -4.75 -13.26
N LEU A 118 2.46 -3.45 -13.44
CA LEU A 118 1.74 -2.62 -12.48
C LEU A 118 0.23 -2.66 -12.76
N TRP A 119 -0.54 -2.82 -11.70
CA TRP A 119 -1.99 -2.86 -11.74
C TRP A 119 -2.58 -1.83 -10.80
N SER A 120 -3.70 -1.24 -11.18
CA SER A 120 -4.43 -0.30 -10.32
C SER A 120 -5.94 -0.48 -10.45
N VAL A 121 -6.68 -0.14 -9.40
CA VAL A 121 -8.15 -0.14 -9.41
C VAL A 121 -8.68 1.11 -8.72
N LYS A 122 -9.81 1.60 -9.23
CA LYS A 122 -10.57 2.69 -8.64
C LYS A 122 -11.72 2.08 -7.83
N GLY A 123 -11.97 2.60 -6.64
CA GLY A 123 -12.97 2.07 -5.72
C GLY A 123 -13.59 3.14 -4.85
N SER A 124 -14.69 2.79 -4.18
CA SER A 124 -15.44 3.69 -3.27
C SER A 124 -16.13 2.95 -2.13
N GLY A 125 -15.83 1.66 -1.94
CA GLY A 125 -16.37 0.85 -0.85
C GLY A 125 -15.71 1.14 0.51
N GLU A 126 -16.17 0.42 1.54
CA GLU A 126 -15.67 0.57 2.92
C GLU A 126 -14.13 0.43 3.05
N PHE A 127 -13.54 -0.40 2.18
CA PHE A 127 -12.11 -0.73 2.19
C PHE A 127 -11.33 0.01 1.09
N ASP A 128 -11.90 1.08 0.53
CA ASP A 128 -11.33 1.88 -0.54
C ASP A 128 -10.96 3.27 -0.03
N THR A 129 -9.79 3.39 0.58
CA THR A 129 -9.24 4.70 0.96
C THR A 129 -8.45 5.30 -0.20
N PRO A 130 -8.80 6.52 -0.69
CA PRO A 130 -8.12 7.16 -1.80
C PRO A 130 -6.61 7.29 -1.59
N ILE A 131 -5.85 7.14 -2.68
CA ILE A 131 -4.42 7.45 -2.72
C ILE A 131 -4.28 8.91 -3.12
N VAL A 132 -3.62 9.71 -2.29
CA VAL A 132 -3.36 11.14 -2.53
C VAL A 132 -1.96 11.39 -3.07
N ASP A 133 -1.03 10.48 -2.81
CA ASP A 133 0.34 10.60 -3.30
C ASP A 133 1.00 9.24 -3.54
N ILE A 134 2.01 9.25 -4.41
CA ILE A 134 2.78 8.07 -4.80
C ILE A 134 4.24 8.47 -5.01
N THR A 135 5.16 7.65 -4.49
CA THR A 135 6.60 7.83 -4.69
C THR A 135 7.30 6.47 -4.83
N VAL A 136 8.59 6.49 -5.16
CA VAL A 136 9.43 5.30 -5.29
C VAL A 136 10.75 5.54 -4.55
N THR A 137 11.23 4.52 -3.84
CA THR A 137 12.53 4.53 -3.13
C THR A 137 13.48 3.49 -3.72
N ALA A 138 14.77 3.67 -3.47
CA ALA A 138 15.82 2.71 -3.78
C ALA A 138 16.60 2.37 -2.50
N GLY A 139 16.60 1.11 -2.07
CA GLY A 139 17.34 0.62 -0.91
C GLY A 139 16.53 0.63 0.39
N ASN A 140 17.14 1.02 1.50
CA ASN A 140 16.48 1.02 2.82
C ASN A 140 15.52 2.22 2.96
N ASP A 141 14.25 1.91 3.14
CA ASP A 141 13.13 2.83 3.14
C ASP A 141 12.24 2.70 4.40
N ALA A 142 12.76 2.12 5.48
CA ALA A 142 12.00 1.88 6.71
C ALA A 142 11.35 3.14 7.32
N GLU A 143 11.94 4.31 7.11
CA GLU A 143 11.43 5.59 7.61
C GLU A 143 10.08 6.00 7.00
N MET A 144 9.76 5.50 5.81
CA MET A 144 8.52 5.81 5.10
C MET A 144 7.28 5.38 5.90
N PHE A 145 7.37 4.30 6.69
CA PHE A 145 6.32 3.89 7.62
C PHE A 145 6.03 4.97 8.67
N GLY A 146 7.08 5.55 9.26
CA GLY A 146 6.99 6.65 10.23
C GLY A 146 6.30 7.88 9.66
N LEU A 147 6.51 8.12 8.36
CA LEU A 147 5.88 9.19 7.59
C LEU A 147 4.46 8.84 7.12
N GLY A 148 3.92 7.68 7.51
CA GLY A 148 2.57 7.22 7.19
C GLY A 148 2.38 6.86 5.73
N TRP A 149 3.43 6.36 5.06
CA TRP A 149 3.34 5.75 3.73
C TRP A 149 3.21 4.23 3.83
N GLU A 150 2.59 3.63 2.83
CA GLU A 150 2.39 2.19 2.71
C GLU A 150 3.18 1.63 1.54
N ARG A 151 3.88 0.51 1.75
CA ARG A 151 4.70 -0.12 0.72
C ARG A 151 3.88 -1.09 -0.13
N VAL A 152 4.02 -1.02 -1.45
CA VAL A 152 3.68 -2.13 -2.35
C VAL A 152 4.83 -3.13 -2.25
N ALA A 153 4.54 -4.34 -1.75
CA ALA A 153 5.57 -5.23 -1.21
C ALA A 153 6.58 -5.78 -2.24
N CYS A 154 6.22 -5.81 -3.52
CA CYS A 154 7.10 -6.34 -4.56
C CYS A 154 8.31 -5.42 -4.78
N ASP A 155 9.52 -5.99 -4.72
CA ASP A 155 10.74 -5.34 -5.24
C ASP A 155 10.65 -5.26 -6.77
N LEU A 156 10.63 -4.05 -7.32
CA LEU A 156 10.50 -3.83 -8.77
C LEU A 156 11.72 -4.31 -9.57
N ASN A 157 12.84 -4.61 -8.91
CA ASN A 157 14.00 -5.25 -9.52
C ASN A 157 14.04 -6.78 -9.28
N ARG A 158 12.88 -7.41 -9.01
CA ARG A 158 12.74 -8.85 -8.73
C ARG A 158 13.52 -9.70 -9.73
N LYS A 159 14.55 -10.41 -9.24
CA LYS A 159 15.45 -11.29 -10.00
C LYS A 159 16.32 -10.59 -11.07
N ALA A 160 16.21 -9.28 -11.25
CA ALA A 160 17.08 -8.50 -12.14
C ALA A 160 18.41 -8.11 -11.46
N GLY A 161 18.43 -8.08 -10.12
CA GLY A 161 19.55 -7.51 -9.35
C GLY A 161 19.41 -5.99 -9.25
N GLY A 162 20.47 -5.29 -8.83
CA GLY A 162 20.43 -3.84 -8.65
C GLY A 162 19.87 -3.38 -7.30
N ASP A 163 19.38 -2.14 -7.26
CA ASP A 163 18.81 -1.55 -6.04
C ASP A 163 17.43 -2.15 -5.73
N TRP A 164 17.02 -2.18 -4.46
CA TRP A 164 15.67 -2.61 -4.09
C TRP A 164 14.70 -1.48 -4.29
N ILE A 165 13.84 -1.61 -5.28
CA ILE A 165 12.96 -0.53 -5.71
C ILE A 165 11.54 -0.84 -5.24
N HIS A 166 10.96 0.06 -4.44
CA HIS A 166 9.60 -0.13 -3.94
C HIS A 166 8.73 1.09 -4.20
N ILE A 167 7.47 0.84 -4.54
CA ILE A 167 6.43 1.86 -4.63
C ILE A 167 5.86 2.12 -3.23
N TRP A 168 5.68 3.40 -2.91
CA TRP A 168 5.06 3.86 -1.68
C TRP A 168 3.82 4.67 -1.97
N LEU A 169 2.74 4.41 -1.22
CA LEU A 169 1.43 5.03 -1.38
C LEU A 169 1.09 5.84 -0.14
N LYS A 170 0.59 7.07 -0.34
CA LYS A 170 0.04 7.91 0.72
C LYS A 170 -1.48 7.90 0.63
N ARG A 171 -2.14 7.51 1.71
CA ARG A 171 -3.61 7.52 1.82
C ARG A 171 -4.12 8.90 2.22
N GLU A 172 -5.33 9.23 1.76
CA GLU A 172 -6.05 10.44 2.17
C GLU A 172 -6.26 10.51 3.69
N ALA A 173 -6.58 9.37 4.30
CA ALA A 173 -6.79 9.23 5.73
C ALA A 173 -5.95 8.09 6.28
N GLN A 174 -5.64 8.13 7.58
CA GLN A 174 -4.96 7.03 8.25
C GLN A 174 -5.79 5.76 8.15
N THR A 175 -5.20 4.73 7.56
CA THR A 175 -5.73 3.37 7.48
C THR A 175 -5.15 2.51 8.60
N TYR A 176 -5.87 1.45 8.91
CA TYR A 176 -5.44 0.41 9.83
C TYR A 176 -5.75 -0.95 9.22
N ILE A 177 -4.90 -1.93 9.46
CA ILE A 177 -5.16 -3.30 9.07
C ILE A 177 -6.25 -3.84 10.00
N CYS A 178 -7.39 -4.27 9.45
CA CYS A 178 -8.50 -4.82 10.21
C CYS A 178 -8.68 -6.33 10.06
N ASP A 179 -8.01 -6.93 9.07
CA ASP A 179 -8.09 -8.35 8.80
C ASP A 179 -6.88 -8.85 8.02
N VAL A 180 -6.53 -10.11 8.23
CA VAL A 180 -5.48 -10.83 7.49
C VAL A 180 -5.95 -12.24 7.12
N THR A 181 -5.50 -12.71 5.97
CA THR A 181 -5.69 -14.10 5.53
C THR A 181 -4.48 -14.53 4.69
N VAL A 182 -4.41 -15.81 4.35
CA VAL A 182 -3.36 -16.39 3.51
C VAL A 182 -4.03 -17.25 2.43
N THR A 183 -3.43 -17.31 1.25
CA THR A 183 -3.78 -18.27 0.19
C THR A 183 -2.54 -19.04 -0.23
N ASP A 184 -2.71 -20.30 -0.63
CA ASP A 184 -1.71 -21.22 -1.18
C ASP A 184 -1.93 -21.49 -2.68
N SER A 185 -2.85 -20.75 -3.29
CA SER A 185 -3.23 -20.88 -4.69
C SER A 185 -3.90 -19.61 -5.18
N PHE A 186 -3.98 -19.47 -6.51
CA PHE A 186 -4.55 -18.28 -7.16
C PHE A 186 -6.08 -18.34 -7.33
N GLY A 187 -6.72 -19.47 -6.98
CA GLY A 187 -8.12 -19.73 -7.33
C GLY A 187 -9.11 -18.72 -6.72
N SER A 188 -8.79 -18.20 -5.54
CA SER A 188 -9.63 -17.24 -4.80
C SER A 188 -9.16 -15.79 -4.91
N ASP A 189 -8.06 -15.48 -5.60
CA ASP A 189 -7.46 -14.13 -5.66
C ASP A 189 -8.49 -13.07 -6.07
N HIS A 190 -9.22 -13.32 -7.16
CA HIS A 190 -10.21 -12.37 -7.67
C HIS A 190 -11.33 -12.08 -6.65
N ALA A 191 -11.73 -13.09 -5.86
CA ALA A 191 -12.75 -12.94 -4.82
C ALA A 191 -12.22 -12.12 -3.63
N HIS A 192 -10.96 -12.34 -3.23
CA HIS A 192 -10.30 -11.54 -2.20
C HIS A 192 -10.14 -10.08 -2.61
N PHE A 193 -9.67 -9.82 -3.83
CA PHE A 193 -9.57 -8.45 -4.37
C PHE A 193 -10.93 -7.74 -4.38
N ARG A 194 -11.98 -8.38 -4.90
CA ARG A 194 -13.34 -7.83 -4.91
C ARG A 194 -13.90 -7.59 -3.51
N SER A 195 -13.44 -8.36 -2.51
CA SER A 195 -13.80 -8.20 -1.10
C SER A 195 -12.97 -7.14 -0.37
N GLY A 196 -12.10 -6.42 -1.08
CA GLY A 196 -11.32 -5.31 -0.56
C GLY A 196 -9.98 -5.68 0.07
N TYR A 197 -9.54 -6.94 -0.07
CA TYR A 197 -8.18 -7.30 0.35
C TYR A 197 -7.13 -6.73 -0.61
N ILE A 198 -5.94 -6.52 -0.05
CA ILE A 198 -4.71 -6.16 -0.71
C ILE A 198 -3.76 -7.33 -0.49
N ARG A 199 -3.19 -7.86 -1.57
CA ARG A 199 -2.15 -8.90 -1.48
C ARG A 199 -0.84 -8.24 -1.11
N VAL A 200 -0.08 -8.87 -0.23
CA VAL A 200 1.35 -8.60 -0.10
C VAL A 200 1.98 -9.27 -1.31
N ASP A 201 2.34 -8.50 -2.34
CA ASP A 201 2.89 -9.00 -3.61
C ASP A 201 4.34 -9.55 -3.50
N GLU A 202 4.54 -10.43 -2.54
CA GLU A 202 5.72 -11.27 -2.36
C GLU A 202 5.26 -12.67 -1.93
N ASP A 203 5.83 -13.68 -2.56
CA ASP A 203 5.52 -15.09 -2.36
C ASP A 203 6.33 -15.59 -1.17
N THR A 204 5.68 -15.97 -0.07
CA THR A 204 6.40 -16.41 1.14
C THR A 204 7.23 -17.66 0.89
N ASN A 205 6.90 -18.45 -0.14
CA ASN A 205 7.63 -19.63 -0.57
C ASN A 205 8.69 -19.36 -1.65
N ARG A 206 9.05 -18.09 -1.88
CA ARG A 206 9.95 -17.72 -2.99
C ARG A 206 11.26 -18.51 -2.94
N GLY A 207 11.44 -19.41 -3.92
CA GLY A 207 12.64 -20.24 -4.06
C GLY A 207 12.66 -21.52 -3.23
N ALA A 208 11.63 -21.76 -2.40
CA ALA A 208 11.46 -23.01 -1.65
C ALA A 208 10.88 -24.13 -2.53
N GLY A 209 10.23 -23.77 -3.65
CA GLY A 209 9.34 -24.67 -4.38
C GLY A 209 7.99 -24.79 -3.67
N GLY A 210 7.14 -25.72 -4.11
CA GLY A 210 5.80 -25.91 -3.53
C GLY A 210 4.75 -24.92 -4.03
N ALA A 211 3.79 -24.59 -3.18
CA ALA A 211 2.71 -23.68 -3.49
C ALA A 211 3.18 -22.22 -3.56
N PHE A 212 2.48 -21.39 -4.34
CA PHE A 212 2.63 -19.93 -4.23
C PHE A 212 1.79 -19.46 -3.05
N VAL A 213 2.44 -18.95 -2.02
CA VAL A 213 1.77 -18.59 -0.77
C VAL A 213 1.81 -17.08 -0.57
N PHE A 214 0.63 -16.48 -0.39
CA PHE A 214 0.50 -15.03 -0.26
C PHE A 214 -0.23 -14.65 1.01
N ILE A 215 0.31 -13.67 1.71
CA ILE A 215 -0.39 -12.97 2.79
C ILE A 215 -1.27 -11.88 2.17
N TRP A 216 -2.49 -11.77 2.69
CA TRP A 216 -3.46 -10.76 2.32
C TRP A 216 -3.86 -9.96 3.54
N TYR A 217 -4.14 -8.68 3.35
CA TYR A 217 -4.67 -7.83 4.41
C TYR A 217 -5.79 -6.95 3.89
N ARG A 218 -6.63 -6.47 4.81
CA ARG A 218 -7.69 -5.50 4.50
C ARG A 218 -7.56 -4.30 5.41
N GLN A 219 -7.83 -3.13 4.86
CA GLN A 219 -7.68 -1.85 5.54
C GLN A 219 -9.01 -1.24 5.92
N THR A 220 -9.02 -0.41 6.95
CA THR A 220 -10.16 0.40 7.38
C THR A 220 -9.67 1.74 7.94
N THR A 221 -10.52 2.75 7.94
CA THR A 221 -10.29 4.01 8.67
C THR A 221 -10.82 3.95 10.12
N ASP A 222 -11.62 2.94 10.46
CA ASP A 222 -12.11 2.74 11.83
C ASP A 222 -11.05 2.06 12.70
N ARG A 223 -10.36 2.87 13.50
CA ARG A 223 -9.35 2.44 14.47
C ARG A 223 -9.81 1.31 15.40
N ARG A 224 -11.12 1.17 15.67
CA ARG A 224 -11.67 0.15 16.58
C ARG A 224 -11.75 -1.23 15.95
N LYS A 225 -11.75 -1.33 14.62
CA LYS A 225 -11.76 -2.60 13.88
C LYS A 225 -10.34 -3.15 13.66
N ALA A 226 -9.32 -2.38 14.00
CA ALA A 226 -7.92 -2.69 13.69
C ALA A 226 -7.37 -3.88 14.48
N LEU A 227 -6.50 -4.65 13.82
CA LEU A 227 -5.62 -5.62 14.44
C LEU A 227 -4.61 -4.91 15.34
N LYS A 228 -4.17 -5.61 16.38
CA LYS A 228 -3.31 -5.10 17.47
C LYS A 228 -1.97 -5.81 17.54
N ASP A 229 -1.89 -7.03 17.02
CA ASP A 229 -0.64 -7.76 16.96
C ASP A 229 -0.68 -8.84 15.88
N LEU A 230 0.50 -9.20 15.38
CA LEU A 230 0.74 -10.33 14.49
C LEU A 230 1.88 -11.19 15.04
N GLN A 231 1.77 -12.49 14.87
CA GLN A 231 2.80 -13.46 15.22
C GLN A 231 2.89 -14.54 14.14
N VAL A 232 4.03 -15.23 14.06
CA VAL A 232 4.18 -16.42 13.21
C VAL A 232 4.64 -17.56 14.10
N SER A 233 4.06 -18.75 14.02
CA SER A 233 4.57 -19.94 14.72
C SER A 233 5.34 -20.83 13.75
N ILE A 234 6.55 -21.25 14.13
CA ILE A 234 7.38 -22.21 13.37
C ILE A 234 7.73 -23.46 14.20
N THR A 235 7.18 -23.57 15.41
CA THR A 235 7.34 -24.73 16.31
C THR A 235 6.05 -24.98 17.10
N ASP A 236 5.85 -26.21 17.56
CA ASP A 236 4.69 -26.61 18.38
C ASP A 236 4.59 -25.80 19.68
N GLY A 237 5.72 -25.48 20.31
CA GLY A 237 5.73 -24.66 21.53
C GLY A 237 5.19 -23.25 21.27
N GLN A 238 5.55 -22.64 20.14
CA GLN A 238 5.02 -21.32 19.76
C GLN A 238 3.54 -21.39 19.39
N TYR A 239 3.14 -22.45 18.68
CA TYR A 239 1.74 -22.72 18.35
C TYR A 239 0.88 -22.75 19.62
N GLN A 240 1.25 -23.59 20.59
CA GLN A 240 0.56 -23.71 21.87
C GLN A 240 0.56 -22.41 22.66
N GLN A 241 1.70 -21.69 22.68
CA GLN A 241 1.82 -20.39 23.34
C GLN A 241 0.83 -19.38 22.77
N TYR A 242 0.73 -19.24 21.44
CA TYR A 242 -0.16 -18.26 20.82
C TYR A 242 -1.65 -18.62 21.01
N GLN A 243 -1.98 -19.91 21.02
CA GLN A 243 -3.32 -20.36 21.41
C GLN A 243 -3.65 -19.95 22.84
N GLN A 244 -2.76 -20.22 23.80
CA GLN A 244 -2.96 -19.85 25.22
C GLN A 244 -3.05 -18.33 25.42
N GLN A 245 -2.40 -17.55 24.56
CA GLN A 245 -2.46 -16.09 24.57
C GLN A 245 -3.66 -15.51 23.81
N ASN A 246 -4.60 -16.37 23.37
CA ASN A 246 -5.82 -16.05 22.64
C ASN A 246 -5.59 -15.34 21.29
N TYR A 247 -4.50 -15.67 20.60
CA TYR A 247 -4.36 -15.30 19.20
C TYR A 247 -5.29 -16.15 18.33
N GLN A 248 -5.70 -15.57 17.21
CA GLN A 248 -6.47 -16.26 16.18
C GLN A 248 -5.51 -16.72 15.07
N GLN A 249 -5.59 -17.99 14.72
CA GLN A 249 -4.78 -18.60 13.67
C GLN A 249 -5.39 -18.33 12.28
N VAL A 250 -4.55 -18.01 11.30
CA VAL A 250 -4.87 -18.15 9.88
C VAL A 250 -4.51 -19.59 9.47
N ARG A 251 -5.49 -20.31 8.89
CA ARG A 251 -5.43 -21.78 8.78
C ARG A 251 -4.50 -22.33 7.70
N VAL A 252 -4.01 -21.49 6.79
CA VAL A 252 -3.12 -21.92 5.69
C VAL A 252 -1.68 -21.94 6.19
N ASP A 253 -0.96 -23.00 5.83
CA ASP A 253 0.48 -23.12 6.07
C ASP A 253 1.25 -22.14 5.18
N LEU A 254 2.10 -21.32 5.78
CA LEU A 254 2.95 -20.37 5.06
C LEU A 254 4.01 -21.08 4.20
N ASN A 255 4.30 -22.35 4.49
CA ASN A 255 5.22 -23.24 3.78
C ASN A 255 4.52 -24.31 2.92
N GLU A 256 3.24 -24.12 2.59
CA GLU A 256 2.43 -25.13 1.90
C GLU A 256 3.14 -25.72 0.66
N GLY A 257 3.15 -27.06 0.57
CA GLY A 257 3.71 -27.78 -0.56
C GLY A 257 5.24 -27.85 -0.64
N ASN A 258 5.98 -27.37 0.37
CA ASN A 258 7.44 -27.51 0.44
C ASN A 258 7.89 -28.40 1.62
N SER A 259 9.20 -28.64 1.77
CA SER A 259 9.77 -29.52 2.80
C SER A 259 10.07 -28.81 4.13
N GLY A 260 9.60 -27.58 4.31
CA GLY A 260 9.80 -26.74 5.49
C GLY A 260 8.97 -27.20 6.68
N VAL A 261 9.09 -26.46 7.78
CA VAL A 261 8.24 -26.69 8.97
C VAL A 261 6.84 -26.11 8.73
N LEU A 262 5.84 -26.60 9.47
CA LEU A 262 4.51 -25.99 9.48
C LEU A 262 4.61 -24.57 10.05
N GLU A 263 4.16 -23.60 9.27
CA GLU A 263 4.23 -22.20 9.62
C GLU A 263 2.86 -21.53 9.55
N TYR A 264 2.46 -20.85 10.62
CA TYR A 264 1.13 -20.23 10.68
C TYR A 264 1.22 -18.77 11.08
N LEU A 265 0.46 -17.93 10.37
CA LEU A 265 0.19 -16.55 10.75
C LEU A 265 -0.88 -16.50 11.85
N TRP A 266 -0.65 -15.66 12.85
CA TRP A 266 -1.54 -15.41 13.97
C TRP A 266 -1.82 -13.93 14.10
N TYR A 267 -3.03 -13.58 14.50
CA TYR A 267 -3.40 -12.19 14.74
C TYR A 267 -4.19 -12.00 16.04
N LYS A 268 -4.20 -10.77 16.54
CA LYS A 268 -4.99 -10.38 17.71
C LYS A 268 -5.73 -9.07 17.44
N LYS A 269 -7.04 -9.03 17.74
CA LYS A 269 -7.89 -7.83 17.61
C LYS A 269 -7.99 -7.00 18.89
N GLN A 270 -7.68 -7.61 20.03
CA GLN A 270 -7.80 -7.01 21.36
C GLN A 270 -6.43 -6.91 22.02
N GLY A 271 -6.22 -5.90 22.87
CA GLY A 271 -4.96 -5.70 23.60
C GLY A 271 -4.63 -4.22 23.76
N THR A 272 -3.54 -3.95 24.49
CA THR A 272 -3.05 -2.60 24.79
C THR A 272 -2.17 -2.01 23.68
N ASN A 273 -1.74 -2.85 22.72
CA ASN A 273 -0.92 -2.42 21.61
C ASN A 273 -1.63 -1.40 20.72
N ASN A 274 -0.82 -0.62 20.00
CA ASN A 274 -1.32 0.29 18.98
C ASN A 274 -1.92 -0.49 17.79
N PRO A 275 -2.94 0.05 17.11
CA PRO A 275 -3.44 -0.49 15.84
C PRO A 275 -2.34 -0.68 14.80
N ILE A 276 -2.35 -1.80 14.11
CA ILE A 276 -1.46 -2.01 12.97
C ILE A 276 -1.93 -1.14 11.81
N LYS A 277 -1.02 -0.39 11.20
CA LYS A 277 -1.23 0.53 10.08
C LYS A 277 -0.75 -0.04 8.75
N ALA A 278 0.33 -0.82 8.75
CA ALA A 278 0.90 -1.41 7.54
C ALA A 278 1.53 -2.79 7.82
N ILE A 279 1.59 -3.63 6.78
CA ILE A 279 2.25 -4.94 6.78
C ILE A 279 3.08 -5.07 5.51
N THR A 280 4.23 -5.74 5.60
CA THR A 280 5.07 -6.07 4.44
C THR A 280 5.96 -7.28 4.74
N LEU A 281 6.57 -7.85 3.70
CA LEU A 281 7.62 -8.87 3.82
C LEU A 281 8.98 -8.23 3.59
N LEU A 282 9.99 -8.67 4.34
CA LEU A 282 11.36 -8.19 4.27
C LEU A 282 12.29 -9.32 3.81
N PRO A 283 12.63 -9.41 2.51
CA PRO A 283 13.38 -10.52 1.95
C PRO A 283 14.91 -10.41 2.14
N HIS A 284 15.35 -9.60 3.12
CA HIS A 284 16.74 -9.21 3.28
C HIS A 284 17.14 -9.12 4.75
N LYS A 285 17.97 -10.08 5.18
CA LYS A 285 18.48 -10.18 6.55
C LYS A 285 19.24 -8.92 7.01
N ASP A 286 19.96 -8.29 6.09
CA ASP A 286 20.80 -7.12 6.40
C ASP A 286 19.96 -5.87 6.76
N LEU A 287 18.67 -5.84 6.39
CA LEU A 287 17.77 -4.73 6.75
C LEU A 287 17.07 -4.91 8.09
N VAL A 288 17.07 -6.13 8.65
CA VAL A 288 16.30 -6.43 9.86
C VAL A 288 16.69 -5.51 11.01
N ALA A 289 17.99 -5.29 11.21
CA ALA A 289 18.49 -4.42 12.28
C ALA A 289 18.09 -2.95 12.09
N ASP A 290 17.92 -2.49 10.84
CA ASP A 290 17.50 -1.12 10.58
C ASP A 290 16.01 -0.95 10.84
N TYR A 291 15.20 -1.90 10.37
CA TYR A 291 13.75 -1.93 10.60
C TYR A 291 13.42 -2.06 12.08
N ASP A 292 14.08 -2.96 12.80
CA ASP A 292 13.88 -3.21 14.24
C ASP A 292 14.24 -2.01 15.12
N ARG A 293 15.12 -1.12 14.64
CA ARG A 293 15.48 0.14 15.33
C ARG A 293 14.48 1.27 15.07
N ARG A 294 13.53 1.13 14.15
CA ARG A 294 12.55 2.19 13.85
C ARG A 294 11.37 2.14 14.80
N ALA A 295 11.06 3.29 15.40
CA ALA A 295 9.90 3.42 16.28
C ALA A 295 8.62 3.02 15.54
N GLY A 296 7.85 2.11 16.14
CA GLY A 296 6.57 1.62 15.62
C GLY A 296 6.67 0.48 14.61
N VAL A 297 7.87 0.10 14.13
CA VAL A 297 8.04 -1.08 13.25
C VAL A 297 8.39 -2.29 14.10
N THR A 298 7.65 -3.37 13.91
CA THR A 298 7.94 -4.69 14.49
C THR A 298 8.35 -5.64 13.38
N VAL A 299 9.55 -6.22 13.50
CA VAL A 299 10.00 -7.33 12.67
C VAL A 299 9.76 -8.63 13.43
N ILE A 300 8.92 -9.52 12.90
CA ILE A 300 8.80 -10.88 13.45
C ILE A 300 10.06 -11.63 13.01
N LYS A 301 11.01 -11.78 13.94
CA LYS A 301 12.34 -12.37 13.71
C LYS A 301 12.29 -13.89 13.55
N LYS A 302 11.49 -14.35 12.60
CA LYS A 302 11.31 -15.75 12.18
C LYS A 302 11.38 -15.77 10.67
N ASP A 303 12.36 -16.50 10.16
CA ASP A 303 12.49 -16.69 8.71
C ASP A 303 11.33 -17.56 8.24
N LEU A 304 10.53 -17.06 7.31
CA LEU A 304 9.35 -17.75 6.79
C LEU A 304 9.68 -18.96 5.92
N ASN A 305 10.96 -19.15 5.61
CA ASN A 305 11.48 -20.30 4.86
C ASN A 305 12.38 -21.18 5.74
N THR A 306 12.13 -21.21 7.06
CA THR A 306 12.93 -22.02 7.98
C THR A 306 12.81 -23.51 7.63
N GLY A 307 13.94 -24.16 7.38
CA GLY A 307 13.97 -25.60 7.10
C GLY A 307 13.77 -25.97 5.63
N ASN A 308 13.68 -25.00 4.72
CA ASN A 308 13.69 -25.25 3.27
C ASN A 308 14.75 -24.37 2.56
N SER A 309 14.81 -24.44 1.23
CA SER A 309 15.77 -23.68 0.40
C SER A 309 15.25 -22.32 -0.08
N GLY A 310 14.15 -21.85 0.50
CA GLY A 310 13.51 -20.60 0.18
C GLY A 310 14.35 -19.39 0.54
N ARG A 311 13.95 -18.24 0.00
CA ARG A 311 14.61 -16.98 0.27
C ARG A 311 14.27 -16.54 1.70
N TYR A 312 15.29 -16.08 2.41
CA TYR A 312 15.09 -15.47 3.72
C TYR A 312 14.01 -14.38 3.66
N GLU A 313 12.97 -14.50 4.48
CA GLU A 313 11.89 -13.50 4.56
C GLU A 313 11.37 -13.34 6.00
N ASN A 314 11.14 -12.09 6.43
CA ASN A 314 10.41 -11.81 7.66
C ASN A 314 9.14 -11.02 7.42
N LEU A 315 8.10 -11.37 8.18
CA LEU A 315 6.92 -10.52 8.30
C LEU A 315 7.20 -9.31 9.17
N CYS A 316 6.90 -8.13 8.64
CA CYS A 316 7.03 -6.85 9.31
C CYS A 316 5.68 -6.13 9.37
N PHE A 317 5.43 -5.41 10.45
CA PHE A 317 4.25 -4.56 10.57
C PHE A 317 4.55 -3.26 11.32
N TYR A 318 3.77 -2.21 11.04
CA TYR A 318 3.92 -0.87 11.63
C TYR A 318 2.69 -0.47 12.44
N GLN A 319 2.88 0.20 13.59
CA GLN A 319 1.82 0.58 14.56
C GLN A 319 1.72 2.08 14.87
#